data_AF-A0A6A3VKN6-F1
#
_entry.id   AF-A0A6A3VKN6-F1
#
_cell.length_a   1.000
_cell.length_b   1.000
_cell.length_c   1.000
_cell.angle_alpha   90.00
_cell.angle_beta   90.00
_cell.angle_gamma   90.00
#
_symmetry.space_group_name_H-M   'P 1'
#
loop_
_entity.id
_entity.type
_entity.pdbx_description
1 polymer ?
#
loop_
_entity_poly.entity_id
_entity_poly.type
_entity_poly.pdbx_seq_one_letter_code
_entity_poly.pdbx_strand_id
1 'polypeptide(L)'
;MLTHGAVVDDLISSPSVSSLKIPAELPSDHDVHHEIDLVPGSKYCVSRQWPLPRDQVKAIDDFFEGHRQASHVRESISPHSSPTFCVKKATGG
;
A
#
# COMPACT_ATOMS: atom_id res chain seq x y z
N MET A 1 -33.79 -6.82 -30.86
CA MET A 1 -32.36 -7.19 -30.80
C MET A 1 -31.60 -5.92 -30.39
N LEU A 2 -31.49 -5.67 -29.09
CA LEU A 2 -30.82 -4.47 -28.56
C LEU A 2 -29.39 -4.85 -28.19
N THR A 3 -28.48 -3.97 -28.61
CA THR A 3 -27.04 -4.14 -28.73
C THR A 3 -26.34 -4.40 -27.40
N HIS A 4 -25.74 -5.57 -27.26
CA HIS A 4 -24.91 -6.00 -26.13
C HIS A 4 -23.51 -5.34 -26.10
N GLY A 5 -23.37 -4.15 -26.70
CA GLY A 5 -22.08 -3.52 -27.01
C GLY A 5 -21.74 -2.26 -26.21
N ALA A 6 -22.70 -1.58 -25.58
CA ALA A 6 -22.44 -0.27 -24.97
C ALA A 6 -21.79 -0.31 -23.58
N VAL A 7 -21.85 -1.45 -22.87
CA VAL A 7 -21.32 -1.59 -21.50
C VAL A 7 -19.80 -1.78 -21.48
N VAL A 8 -19.22 -2.32 -22.55
CA VAL A 8 -17.76 -2.63 -22.59
C VAL A 8 -16.91 -1.42 -22.98
N ASP A 9 -17.48 -0.47 -23.72
CA ASP A 9 -16.76 0.76 -24.15
C ASP A 9 -16.57 1.76 -23.01
N ASP A 10 -17.43 1.73 -21.99
CA ASP A 10 -17.34 2.61 -20.81
C ASP A 10 -16.14 2.23 -19.91
N LEU A 11 -15.86 0.94 -19.77
CA LEU A 11 -14.74 0.43 -18.97
C LEU A 11 -13.37 0.78 -19.59
N ILE A 12 -13.30 0.90 -20.92
CA ILE A 12 -12.07 1.21 -21.67
C ILE A 12 -11.76 2.72 -21.61
N SER A 13 -12.76 3.58 -21.39
CA SER A 13 -12.58 5.04 -21.33
C SER A 13 -12.05 5.56 -19.99
N SER A 14 -11.89 4.70 -18.97
CA SER A 14 -11.40 5.09 -17.65
C SER A 14 -9.93 4.68 -17.46
N PRO A 15 -8.95 5.54 -17.80
CA PRO A 15 -7.53 5.22 -17.66
C PRO A 15 -7.09 4.95 -16.20
N SER A 16 -7.95 5.28 -15.23
CA SER A 16 -7.78 4.97 -13.80
C SER A 16 -7.96 3.47 -13.50
N VAL A 17 -8.83 2.76 -14.22
CA VAL A 17 -9.21 1.37 -13.91
C VAL A 17 -8.30 0.35 -14.62
N SER A 18 -7.57 0.76 -15.66
CA SER A 18 -6.82 -0.13 -16.55
C SER A 18 -5.32 -0.26 -16.25
N SER A 19 -4.82 0.36 -15.18
CA SER A 19 -3.39 0.27 -14.84
C SER A 19 -3.11 -0.91 -13.90
N LEU A 20 -2.28 -1.87 -14.35
CA LEU A 20 -1.66 -2.90 -13.49
C LEU A 20 -0.57 -2.32 -12.56
N LYS A 21 -0.28 -1.02 -12.67
CA LYS A 21 0.66 -0.31 -11.80
C LYS A 21 -0.13 0.48 -10.76
N ILE A 22 0.27 0.36 -9.50
CA ILE A 22 -0.27 1.14 -8.39
C ILE A 22 -0.13 2.63 -8.75
N PRO A 23 -1.22 3.42 -8.71
CA PRO A 23 -1.15 4.85 -9.00
C PRO A 23 -0.18 5.53 -8.01
N ALA A 24 0.54 6.53 -8.50
CA ALA A 24 1.53 7.28 -7.70
C ALA A 24 0.87 8.30 -6.75
N GLU A 25 -0.43 8.53 -6.89
CA GLU A 25 -1.21 9.46 -6.08
C GLU A 25 -2.31 8.67 -5.36
N LEU A 26 -2.61 9.08 -4.12
CA LEU A 26 -3.71 8.50 -3.36
C LEU A 26 -5.04 8.71 -4.12
N PRO A 27 -5.95 7.73 -4.07
CA PRO A 27 -7.30 7.94 -4.56
C PRO A 27 -7.95 9.10 -3.80
N SER A 28 -8.91 9.77 -4.45
CA SER A 28 -9.70 10.80 -3.78
C SER A 28 -10.35 10.23 -2.52
N ASP A 29 -10.51 11.09 -1.52
CA ASP A 29 -11.15 10.68 -0.27
C ASP A 29 -12.57 10.18 -0.55
N HIS A 30 -12.92 9.04 0.04
CA HIS A 30 -14.21 8.38 -0.13
C HIS A 30 -14.85 8.22 1.25
N ASP A 31 -16.18 8.25 1.31
CA ASP A 31 -16.95 8.15 2.57
C ASP A 31 -16.80 6.80 3.31
N VAL A 32 -16.05 5.84 2.76
CA VAL A 32 -15.80 4.52 3.33
C VAL A 32 -14.30 4.37 3.59
N HIS A 33 -13.94 4.23 4.87
CA HIS A 33 -12.55 4.02 5.29
C HIS A 33 -12.34 2.63 5.86
N HIS A 34 -11.09 2.14 5.77
CA HIS A 34 -10.70 0.92 6.46
C HIS A 34 -10.50 1.21 7.94
N GLU A 35 -11.34 0.62 8.79
CA GLU A 35 -11.17 0.61 10.24
C GLU A 35 -10.71 -0.78 10.70
N ILE A 36 -9.83 -0.80 11.70
CA ILE A 36 -9.34 -2.04 12.31
C ILE A 36 -9.92 -2.12 13.72
N ASP A 37 -10.93 -2.97 13.89
CA ASP A 37 -11.52 -3.24 15.20
C ASP A 37 -10.52 -3.97 16.11
N LEU A 38 -10.32 -3.42 17.31
CA LEU A 38 -9.48 -4.06 18.32
C LEU A 38 -10.34 -4.92 19.25
N VAL A 39 -9.93 -6.17 19.44
CA VAL A 39 -10.50 -7.04 20.48
C VAL A 39 -10.28 -6.38 21.86
N PRO A 40 -11.31 -6.25 22.72
CA PRO A 40 -11.15 -5.67 24.05
C PRO A 40 -10.03 -6.35 24.85
N GLY A 41 -9.15 -5.54 25.48
CA GLY A 41 -8.00 -6.02 26.23
C GLY A 41 -6.75 -6.31 25.41
N SER A 42 -6.81 -6.18 24.07
CA SER A 42 -5.64 -6.24 23.19
C SER A 42 -4.55 -5.28 23.63
N LYS A 43 -3.30 -5.74 23.57
CA LYS A 43 -2.13 -4.91 23.86
C LYS A 43 -1.48 -4.46 22.56
N TYR A 44 -0.98 -3.23 22.53
CA TYR A 44 -0.14 -2.77 21.44
C TYR A 44 1.12 -3.62 21.35
N CYS A 45 1.42 -4.16 20.17
CA CYS A 45 2.69 -4.82 19.95
C CYS A 45 3.77 -3.76 19.68
N VAL A 46 4.85 -3.77 20.45
CA VAL A 46 6.03 -2.96 20.16
C VAL A 46 7.17 -3.92 19.90
N SER A 47 7.47 -4.12 18.63
CA SER A 47 8.60 -4.93 18.19
C SER A 47 9.64 -4.03 17.56
N ARG A 48 10.89 -4.14 18.04
CA ARG A 48 12.03 -3.43 17.44
C ARG A 48 12.38 -4.07 16.10
N GLN A 49 12.87 -3.23 15.19
CA GLN A 49 13.47 -3.70 13.95
C GLN A 49 14.63 -4.65 14.28
N TRP A 50 14.63 -5.83 13.67
CA TRP A 50 15.73 -6.77 13.82
C TRP A 50 16.97 -6.26 13.08
N PRO A 51 18.18 -6.68 13.48
CA PRO A 51 19.37 -6.37 12.71
C PRO A 51 19.22 -6.90 11.27
N LEU A 52 19.28 -6.00 10.30
CA LEU A 52 19.22 -6.35 8.87
C LEU A 52 20.57 -6.08 8.20
N PRO A 53 20.91 -6.84 7.15
CA PRO A 53 22.00 -6.49 6.24
C PRO A 53 21.86 -5.06 5.69
N ARG A 54 22.98 -4.39 5.45
CA ARG A 54 23.00 -2.97 5.02
C ARG A 54 22.25 -2.72 3.70
N ASP A 55 22.36 -3.66 2.77
CA ASP A 55 21.64 -3.66 1.50
C ASP A 55 20.12 -3.76 1.70
N GLN A 56 19.67 -4.54 2.67
CA GLN A 56 18.24 -4.64 3.01
C GLN A 56 17.74 -3.38 3.70
N VAL A 57 18.52 -2.78 4.60
CA VAL A 57 18.17 -1.49 5.22
C VAL A 57 17.97 -0.44 4.13
N LYS A 58 18.91 -0.32 3.19
CA LYS A 58 18.79 0.63 2.08
C LYS A 58 17.54 0.35 1.22
N ALA A 59 17.26 -0.91 0.90
CA ALA A 59 16.09 -1.26 0.11
C ALA A 59 14.77 -0.89 0.82
N ILE A 60 14.71 -1.03 2.15
CA ILE A 60 13.55 -0.61 2.95
C ILE A 60 13.42 0.91 2.95
N ASP A 61 14.52 1.64 3.13
CA ASP A 61 14.53 3.10 3.11
C ASP A 61 14.07 3.64 1.74
N ASP A 62 14.61 3.10 0.64
CA ASP A 62 14.21 3.47 -0.72
C ASP A 62 12.71 3.16 -0.96
N PHE A 63 12.22 2.02 -0.47
CA PHE A 63 10.80 1.62 -0.58
C PHE A 63 9.89 2.62 0.15
N PHE A 64 10.20 2.95 1.41
CA PHE A 64 9.39 3.89 2.18
C PHE A 64 9.48 5.31 1.64
N GLU A 65 10.62 5.76 1.12
CA GLU A 65 10.73 7.09 0.51
C GLU A 65 9.84 7.20 -0.73
N GLY A 66 9.83 6.19 -1.61
CA GLY A 66 8.91 6.17 -2.76
C GLY A 66 7.44 6.20 -2.34
N HIS A 67 7.08 5.42 -1.33
CA HIS A 67 5.72 5.41 -0.78
C HIS A 67 5.36 6.69 -0.02
N ARG A 68 6.33 7.38 0.59
CA ARG A 68 6.14 8.68 1.25
C ARG A 68 5.85 9.78 0.24
N GLN A 69 6.57 9.80 -0.88
CA GLN A 69 6.31 10.73 -1.99
C GLN A 69 4.91 10.52 -2.60
N ALA A 70 4.48 9.25 -2.71
CA ALA A 70 3.12 8.89 -3.14
C ALA A 70 2.03 9.13 -2.06
N SER A 71 2.40 9.67 -0.90
CA SER A 71 1.50 9.85 0.26
C SER A 71 0.87 8.55 0.81
N HIS A 72 1.35 7.38 0.38
CA HIS A 72 0.91 6.08 0.88
C HIS A 72 1.37 5.81 2.31
N VAL A 73 2.51 6.38 2.71
CA VAL A 73 3.09 6.22 4.06
C VAL A 73 3.48 7.59 4.61
N ARG A 74 3.33 7.76 5.93
CA ARG A 74 3.72 8.96 6.67
C ARG A 74 4.46 8.57 7.94
N GLU A 75 5.36 9.44 8.40
CA GLU A 75 5.92 9.34 9.76
C GLU A 75 4.80 9.35 10.81
N SER A 76 4.93 8.47 11.79
CA SER A 76 3.99 8.32 12.90
C SER A 76 4.71 8.18 14.24
N ILE A 77 4.02 8.56 15.31
CA ILE A 77 4.43 8.33 16.70
C ILE A 77 3.55 7.26 17.35
N SER A 78 3.31 6.17 16.60
CA SER A 78 2.39 5.12 17.00
C SER A 78 2.88 4.38 18.27
N PRO A 79 1.99 4.05 19.22
CA PRO A 79 2.31 3.14 20.32
C PRO A 79 2.47 1.68 19.85
N HIS A 80 2.25 1.40 18.56
CA HIS A 80 2.40 0.10 17.92
C HIS A 80 3.52 0.14 16.87
N SER A 81 4.40 -0.85 16.89
CA SER A 81 5.44 -1.05 15.87
C SER A 81 5.63 -2.52 15.54
N SER A 82 5.78 -2.81 14.25
CA SER A 82 6.08 -4.13 13.70
C SER A 82 7.34 -4.06 12.84
N PRO A 83 8.23 -5.06 12.87
CA PRO A 83 9.46 -5.04 12.08
C PRO A 83 9.13 -5.20 10.59
N THR A 84 9.91 -4.54 9.73
CA THR A 84 9.83 -4.69 8.28
C THR A 84 10.99 -5.58 7.80
N PHE A 85 10.75 -6.41 6.79
CA PHE A 85 11.77 -7.28 6.19
C PHE A 85 11.62 -7.33 4.67
N CYS A 86 12.72 -7.55 3.97
CA CYS A 86 12.72 -7.67 2.52
C CYS A 86 12.34 -9.09 2.09
N VAL A 87 11.48 -9.19 1.07
CA VAL A 87 11.17 -10.45 0.38
C VAL A 87 11.63 -10.33 -1.07
N LYS A 88 12.43 -11.29 -1.54
CA LYS A 88 12.80 -11.37 -2.96
C LYS A 88 11.62 -11.96 -3.73
N LYS A 89 11.06 -11.19 -4.67
CA LYS A 89 10.01 -11.67 -5.57
C LYS A 89 10.63 -12.38 -6.78
N ALA A 90 9.95 -13.40 -7.31
CA ALA A 90 10.42 -14.18 -8.46
C ALA A 90 10.43 -13.36 -9.76
N THR A 91 9.44 -12.48 -9.91
CA THR A 91 9.45 -11.40 -10.90
C THR A 91 10.26 -10.28 -10.27
N GLY A 92 11.45 -9.99 -10.80
CA GLY A 92 12.31 -8.92 -10.30
C GLY A 92 11.49 -7.66 -10.02
N GLY A 93 11.59 -7.16 -8.79
CA GLY A 93 11.02 -5.89 -8.39
C GLY A 93 11.80 -4.74 -8.99
#